data_AF-A0A920GR70-F1
#
_entry.id   AF-A0A920GR70-F1
#
_cell.length_a   1.000
_cell.length_b   1.000
_cell.length_c   1.000
_cell.angle_alpha   90.00
_cell.angle_beta   90.00
_cell.angle_gamma   90.00
#
_symmetry.space_group_name_H-M   'P 1'
#
loop_
_entity.id
_entity.type
_entity.pdbx_description
1 polymer ?
#
loop_
_entity_poly.entity_id
_entity_poly.type
_entity_poly.pdbx_seq_one_letter_code
_entity_poly.pdbx_strand_id
1 'polypeptide(L)'
;MLRVVISFFLLLASQSFALDLSKMSDKERALFQNEIRLYILENPEIIMEAVEVLRQKEQQAAIQSDFELVKNYKRAIFDDGYSFVGGNLNGDITLVEFIDYKCGYCKKHMVRLKNYSAQMETFDS
;
A
#
# COMPACT_ATOMS: atom_id res chain seq x y z
N MET A 1 -49.07 43.48 -16.73
CA MET A 1 -47.70 43.32 -17.27
C MET A 1 -46.75 42.60 -16.31
N LEU A 2 -46.77 42.90 -15.00
CA LEU A 2 -45.90 42.26 -14.00
C LEU A 2 -46.07 40.73 -13.84
N ARG A 3 -47.27 40.19 -14.10
CA ARG A 3 -47.57 38.75 -14.01
C ARG A 3 -47.03 37.90 -15.17
N VAL A 4 -46.80 38.50 -16.34
CA VAL A 4 -46.28 37.79 -17.54
C VAL A 4 -44.76 37.58 -17.43
N VAL A 5 -44.06 38.51 -16.78
CA VAL A 5 -42.60 38.44 -16.56
C VAL A 5 -42.23 37.32 -15.58
N ILE A 6 -43.07 37.08 -14.56
CA ILE A 6 -42.83 36.02 -13.55
C ILE A 6 -42.99 34.61 -14.15
N SER A 7 -43.89 34.43 -15.13
CA SER A 7 -44.06 33.13 -15.81
C SER A 7 -42.93 32.79 -16.77
N PHE A 8 -42.25 33.78 -17.35
CA PHE A 8 -41.11 33.54 -18.24
C PHE A 8 -39.83 33.15 -17.47
N PHE A 9 -39.71 33.55 -16.20
CA PHE A 9 -38.54 33.26 -15.37
C PHE A 9 -38.53 31.84 -14.75
N LEU A 10 -39.70 31.19 -14.65
CA LEU A 10 -39.85 29.85 -14.07
C LEU A 10 -39.54 28.69 -15.04
N LEU A 11 -39.39 28.96 -16.34
CA LEU A 11 -39.08 27.95 -17.36
C LEU A 11 -37.57 27.71 -17.60
N LEU A 12 -36.68 28.51 -16.99
CA LEU A 12 -35.23 28.33 -17.14
C LEU A 12 -34.58 27.43 -16.06
N ALA A 13 -35.31 26.99 -15.04
CA ALA A 13 -34.73 26.31 -13.89
C ALA A 13 -34.59 24.78 -14.01
N SER A 14 -34.98 24.16 -15.13
CA SER A 14 -35.13 22.70 -15.24
C SER A 14 -34.12 21.97 -16.13
N GLN A 15 -32.99 22.59 -16.51
CA GLN A 15 -31.90 21.88 -17.21
C GLN A 15 -30.85 21.35 -16.23
N SER A 16 -31.26 20.46 -15.32
CA SER A 16 -30.31 19.56 -14.66
C SER A 16 -30.15 18.32 -15.55
N PHE A 17 -29.28 18.41 -16.56
CA PHE A 17 -28.80 17.20 -17.23
C PHE A 17 -27.85 16.48 -16.28
N ALA A 18 -28.37 15.48 -15.58
CA ALA A 18 -27.50 14.49 -14.95
C ALA A 18 -26.70 13.80 -16.07
N LEU A 19 -25.39 14.04 -16.10
CA LEU A 19 -24.50 13.53 -17.11
C LEU A 19 -24.29 12.03 -16.87
N ASP A 20 -25.07 11.20 -17.59
CA ASP A 20 -25.00 9.75 -17.50
C ASP A 20 -23.85 9.22 -18.36
N LEU A 21 -22.67 9.09 -17.74
CA LEU A 21 -21.45 8.57 -18.38
C LEU A 21 -21.60 7.12 -18.90
N SER A 22 -22.64 6.40 -18.47
CA SER A 22 -22.89 5.02 -18.94
C SER A 22 -23.62 4.96 -20.29
N LYS A 23 -24.23 6.06 -20.75
CA LYS A 23 -25.02 6.15 -21.99
C LYS A 23 -24.43 7.12 -23.01
N MET A 24 -23.12 7.05 -23.22
CA MET A 24 -22.44 7.84 -24.24
C MET A 24 -22.44 7.13 -25.59
N SER A 25 -22.70 7.86 -26.67
CA SER A 25 -22.41 7.41 -28.03
C SER A 25 -20.92 7.19 -28.23
N ASP A 26 -20.54 6.44 -29.27
CA ASP A 26 -19.12 6.15 -29.54
C ASP A 26 -18.29 7.41 -29.77
N LYS A 27 -18.88 8.43 -30.41
CA LYS A 27 -18.22 9.71 -30.67
C LYS A 27 -17.96 10.48 -29.37
N GLU A 28 -18.94 10.52 -28.47
CA GLU A 28 -18.80 11.18 -27.17
C GLU A 28 -17.76 10.45 -26.31
N ARG A 29 -17.76 9.11 -26.33
CA ARG A 29 -16.80 8.29 -25.61
C ARG A 29 -15.36 8.53 -26.11
N ALA A 30 -15.16 8.63 -27.42
CA ALA A 30 -13.85 8.90 -28.00
C ALA A 30 -13.31 10.28 -27.59
N LEU A 31 -14.17 11.31 -27.60
CA LEU A 31 -13.80 12.65 -27.12
C LEU A 31 -13.41 12.61 -25.63
N PHE A 32 -14.22 11.96 -24.81
CA PHE A 32 -13.95 11.85 -23.38
C PHE A 32 -12.65 11.11 -23.05
N GLN A 33 -12.36 10.00 -23.75
CA GLN A 33 -11.09 9.28 -23.61
C GLN A 33 -9.89 10.15 -23.98
N ASN A 34 -10.03 10.98 -25.02
CA ASN A 34 -8.97 11.91 -25.42
C ASN A 34 -8.74 12.97 -24.33
N GLU A 35 -9.80 13.54 -23.76
CA GLU A 35 -9.68 14.49 -22.65
C GLU A 35 -9.04 13.87 -21.40
N ILE A 36 -9.41 12.63 -21.03
CA ILE A 36 -8.75 11.92 -19.92
C ILE A 36 -7.26 11.76 -20.21
N ARG A 37 -6.90 11.36 -21.43
CA ARG A 37 -5.51 11.18 -21.81
C ARG A 37 -4.73 12.49 -21.70
N LEU A 38 -5.29 13.58 -22.22
CA LEU A 38 -4.69 14.91 -22.11
C LEU A 38 -4.51 15.32 -20.65
N TYR A 39 -5.55 15.13 -19.83
CA TYR A 39 -5.49 15.44 -18.41
C TYR A 39 -4.39 14.66 -17.66
N ILE A 40 -4.23 13.36 -17.93
CA ILE A 40 -3.15 12.56 -17.34
C ILE A 40 -1.76 13.06 -17.79
N LEU A 41 -1.63 13.46 -19.05
CA LEU A 41 -0.36 13.98 -19.58
C LEU A 41 -0.03 15.37 -19.03
N GLU A 42 -1.04 16.20 -18.78
CA GLU A 42 -0.89 17.51 -18.15
C GLU A 42 -0.62 17.41 -16.64
N ASN A 43 -1.06 16.32 -15.99
CA ASN A 43 -0.95 16.11 -14.54
C ASN A 43 -0.37 14.72 -14.20
N PRO A 44 0.87 14.40 -14.61
CA PRO A 44 1.46 13.06 -14.44
C PRO A 44 1.61 12.61 -12.97
N GLU A 45 1.65 13.55 -12.03
CA GLU A 45 1.70 13.29 -10.59
C GLU A 45 0.53 12.46 -10.06
N ILE A 46 -0.64 12.51 -10.70
CA ILE A 46 -1.81 11.71 -10.31
C ILE A 46 -1.54 10.20 -10.40
N ILE A 47 -0.63 9.79 -11.28
CA ILE A 47 -0.20 8.39 -11.39
C ILE A 47 0.57 7.98 -10.15
N MET A 48 1.45 8.85 -9.64
CA MET A 48 2.21 8.57 -8.42
C MET A 48 1.29 8.54 -7.20
N GLU A 49 0.29 9.41 -7.13
CA GLU A 49 -0.73 9.36 -6.08
C GLU A 49 -1.53 8.05 -6.14
N ALA A 50 -1.97 7.62 -7.33
CA ALA A 50 -2.67 6.36 -7.49
C ALA A 50 -1.80 5.15 -7.09
N VAL A 51 -0.51 5.16 -7.44
CA VAL A 51 0.46 4.14 -7.01
C VAL A 51 0.61 4.13 -5.49
N GLU A 52 0.71 5.29 -4.85
CA GLU A 52 0.82 5.37 -3.39
C GLU A 52 -0.45 4.85 -2.70
N VAL A 53 -1.64 5.21 -3.19
CA VAL A 53 -2.92 4.67 -2.70
C VAL A 53 -2.97 3.15 -2.84
N LEU A 54 -2.51 2.60 -3.98
CA LEU A 54 -2.43 1.16 -4.17
C LEU A 54 -1.46 0.52 -3.17
N ARG A 55 -0.26 1.10 -3.01
CA ARG A 55 0.73 0.63 -2.04
C ARG A 55 0.19 0.60 -0.62
N GLN A 56 -0.55 1.62 -0.21
CA GLN A 56 -1.16 1.68 1.13
C GLN A 56 -2.19 0.56 1.32
N LYS A 57 -3.02 0.29 0.31
CA LYS A 57 -3.97 -0.84 0.35
C LYS A 57 -3.25 -2.18 0.43
N GLU A 58 -2.20 -2.37 -0.35
CA GLU A 58 -1.39 -3.58 -0.32
C GLU A 58 -0.69 -3.76 1.02
N GLN A 59 -0.12 -2.70 1.60
CA GLN A 59 0.51 -2.75 2.92
C GLN A 59 -0.49 -3.13 4.02
N GLN A 60 -1.71 -2.57 3.98
CA GLN A 60 -2.76 -2.93 4.92
C GLN A 60 -3.16 -4.41 4.80
N ALA A 61 -3.18 -4.97 3.58
CA ALA A 61 -3.43 -6.38 3.35
C ALA A 61 -2.21 -7.28 3.71
N ALA A 62 -0.99 -6.76 3.56
CA ALA A 62 0.26 -7.51 3.75
C ALA A 62 0.48 -7.92 5.21
N ILE A 63 0.09 -7.09 6.19
CA ILE A 63 0.28 -7.40 7.62
C ILE A 63 -0.41 -8.73 7.98
N GLN A 64 -1.67 -8.91 7.58
CA GLN A 64 -2.39 -10.15 7.87
C GLN A 64 -1.78 -11.35 7.14
N SER A 65 -1.30 -11.13 5.91
CA SER A 65 -0.61 -12.15 5.13
C SER A 65 0.72 -12.59 5.77
N ASP A 66 1.49 -11.66 6.32
CA ASP A 66 2.77 -11.94 6.97
C ASP A 66 2.58 -12.80 8.23
N PHE A 67 1.57 -12.50 9.05
CA PHE A 67 1.23 -13.32 10.21
C PHE A 67 0.83 -14.75 9.81
N GLU A 68 -0.02 -14.90 8.79
CA GLU A 68 -0.40 -16.22 8.31
C GLU A 68 0.78 -16.97 7.70
N LEU A 69 1.70 -16.29 7.02
CA LEU A 69 2.91 -16.90 6.47
C LEU A 69 3.81 -17.43 7.60
N VAL A 70 4.11 -16.62 8.61
CA VAL A 70 4.93 -17.06 9.77
C VAL A 70 4.25 -18.21 10.50
N LYS A 71 2.92 -18.17 10.67
CA LYS A 71 2.15 -19.25 11.29
C LYS A 71 2.23 -20.55 10.49
N ASN A 72 2.05 -20.48 9.17
CA ASN A 72 2.06 -21.64 8.29
C ASN A 72 3.46 -22.28 8.18
N TYR A 73 4.51 -21.47 8.26
CA TYR A 73 5.90 -21.93 8.14
C TYR A 73 6.66 -21.93 9.46
N LYS A 74 5.96 -21.84 10.61
CA LYS A 74 6.58 -21.68 11.94
C LYS A 74 7.70 -22.69 12.20
N ARG A 75 7.47 -23.98 11.90
CA ARG A 75 8.51 -25.01 12.09
C ARG A 75 9.73 -24.77 11.21
N ALA A 76 9.54 -24.43 9.94
CA ALA A 76 10.65 -24.16 9.03
C ALA A 76 11.41 -22.87 9.36
N ILE A 77 10.79 -21.93 10.08
CA ILE A 77 11.41 -20.66 10.48
C ILE A 77 12.18 -20.80 11.80
N PHE A 78 11.67 -21.58 12.76
CA PHE A 78 12.21 -21.63 14.13
C PHE A 78 12.83 -22.98 14.53
N ASP A 79 12.58 -24.06 13.78
CA ASP A 79 12.96 -25.44 14.13
C ASP A 79 13.28 -26.26 12.88
N ASP A 80 14.22 -25.76 12.08
CA ASP A 80 14.63 -26.38 10.81
C ASP A 80 15.76 -27.41 10.96
N GLY A 81 16.49 -27.37 12.08
CA GLY A 81 17.58 -28.29 12.41
C GLY A 81 18.93 -28.01 11.74
N TYR A 82 19.04 -26.94 10.93
CA TYR A 82 20.28 -26.60 10.21
C TYR A 82 20.66 -25.12 10.29
N SER A 83 19.76 -24.24 10.70
CA SER A 83 20.06 -22.83 10.96
C SER A 83 20.88 -22.65 12.24
N PHE A 84 21.76 -21.64 12.24
CA PHE A 84 22.51 -21.27 13.44
C PHE A 84 21.58 -20.68 14.50
N VAL A 85 21.65 -21.23 15.72
CA VAL A 85 20.92 -20.72 16.90
C VAL A 85 21.95 -20.25 17.94
N GLY A 86 21.75 -19.05 18.46
CA GLY A 86 22.61 -18.46 19.49
C GLY A 86 21.92 -17.32 20.23
N GLY A 87 22.51 -16.85 21.33
CA GLY A 87 21.87 -15.92 22.25
C GLY A 87 21.24 -16.63 23.46
N ASN A 88 20.39 -15.91 24.22
CA ASN A 88 19.70 -16.46 25.37
C ASN A 88 18.55 -17.37 24.91
N LEU A 89 18.75 -18.69 25.05
CA LEU A 89 17.75 -19.69 24.67
C LEU A 89 16.50 -19.69 25.57
N ASN A 90 16.57 -19.03 26.72
CA ASN A 90 15.45 -18.87 27.65
C ASN A 90 14.78 -17.49 27.54
N GLY A 91 15.19 -16.66 26.58
CA GLY A 91 14.65 -15.31 26.43
C GLY A 91 13.21 -15.30 25.91
N ASP A 92 12.46 -14.28 26.30
CA ASP A 92 11.04 -14.10 25.92
C ASP A 92 10.84 -13.83 24.42
N ILE A 93 11.89 -13.44 23.70
CA ILE A 93 11.83 -13.02 22.30
C ILE A 93 12.83 -13.84 21.47
N THR A 94 12.33 -14.47 20.41
CA THR A 94 13.15 -15.12 19.37
C THR A 94 13.21 -14.25 18.12
N LEU A 95 14.42 -13.88 17.69
CA LEU A 95 14.66 -13.15 16.44
C LEU A 95 15.24 -14.09 15.38
N VAL A 96 14.64 -14.10 14.18
CA VAL A 96 15.15 -14.84 13.02
C VAL A 96 15.64 -13.84 11.97
N GLU A 97 16.92 -13.90 11.62
CA GLU A 97 17.54 -13.01 10.63
C GLU A 97 17.76 -13.75 9.30
N PHE A 98 17.07 -13.32 8.25
CA PHE A 98 17.36 -13.76 6.88
C PHE A 98 18.53 -12.95 6.33
N ILE A 99 19.68 -13.59 6.15
CA ILE A 99 20.92 -12.93 5.74
C ILE A 99 21.41 -13.39 4.35
N ASP A 100 21.84 -12.42 3.53
CA ASP A 100 22.62 -12.67 2.33
C ASP A 100 24.10 -12.30 2.57
N TYR A 101 25.00 -13.28 2.44
CA TYR A 101 26.44 -13.07 2.60
C TYR A 101 27.08 -12.17 1.52
N LYS A 102 26.38 -11.88 0.42
CA LYS A 102 26.85 -10.92 -0.59
C LYS A 102 26.38 -9.50 -0.32
N CYS A 103 25.37 -9.33 0.53
CA CYS A 103 24.80 -8.04 0.88
C CYS A 103 25.70 -7.29 1.89
N GLY A 104 26.36 -6.22 1.43
CA GLY A 104 27.26 -5.41 2.26
C GLY A 104 26.58 -4.74 3.45
N TYR A 105 25.29 -4.38 3.33
CA TYR A 105 24.48 -3.88 4.43
C TYR A 105 24.19 -4.96 5.47
N CYS A 106 23.82 -6.16 5.02
CA CYS A 106 23.48 -7.29 5.87
C CYS A 106 24.67 -7.69 6.76
N LYS A 107 25.90 -7.67 6.22
CA LYS A 107 27.13 -7.87 7.01
C LYS A 107 27.28 -6.88 8.16
N LYS A 108 27.01 -5.59 7.92
CA LYS A 108 27.11 -4.54 8.94
C LYS A 108 26.03 -4.72 10.02
N HIS A 109 24.82 -5.12 9.63
CA HIS A 109 23.71 -5.34 10.55
C HIS A 109 23.90 -6.58 11.43
N MET A 110 24.40 -7.70 10.87
CA MET A 110 24.68 -8.92 11.63
C MET A 110 25.62 -8.64 12.83
N VAL A 111 26.66 -7.83 12.63
CA VAL A 111 27.58 -7.45 13.73
C VAL A 111 26.85 -6.66 14.80
N ARG A 112 25.98 -5.72 14.40
CA ARG A 112 25.20 -4.91 15.34
C ARG A 112 24.21 -5.76 16.14
N LEU A 113 23.49 -6.68 15.47
CA LEU A 113 22.50 -7.55 16.11
C LEU A 113 23.14 -8.47 17.14
N LYS A 114 24.32 -9.04 16.85
CA LYS A 114 25.08 -9.85 17.82
C LYS A 114 25.48 -9.08 19.08
N ASN A 115 25.80 -7.79 18.94
CA ASN A 115 26.12 -6.95 20.10
C ASN A 115 24.88 -6.67 20.95
N TYR A 116 23.73 -6.41 20.31
CA TYR A 116 22.46 -6.23 21.02
C TYR A 116 22.00 -7.49 21.73
N SER A 117 22.11 -8.66 21.08
CA SER A 117 21.74 -9.93 21.73
C SER A 117 22.58 -10.15 22.98
N ALA A 118 23.91 -10.00 22.89
CA ALA A 118 24.80 -10.12 24.04
C ALA A 118 24.48 -9.13 25.18
N GLN A 119 24.10 -7.89 24.83
CA GLN A 119 23.67 -6.91 25.84
C GLN A 119 22.36 -7.30 26.52
N MET A 120 21.39 -7.87 25.79
CA MET A 120 20.12 -8.33 26.37
C MET A 120 20.31 -9.53 27.29
N GLU A 121 21.24 -10.45 26.99
CA GLU A 121 21.57 -11.56 27.91
C GLU A 121 22.04 -11.06 29.27
N THR A 122 22.84 -9.98 29.31
CA THR A 122 23.32 -9.40 30.58
C THR A 122 22.24 -8.68 31.38
N PHE A 123 21.10 -8.35 30.76
CA PHE A 123 19.99 -7.69 31.45
C PHE A 123 19.03 -8.69 32.10
N ASP A 124 18.95 -9.90 31.55
CA ASP A 124 18.03 -10.96 31.97
C ASP A 124 18.62 -11.89 33.06
N SER A 125 19.84 -11.60 33.52
CA SER A 125 20.61 -12.33 34.54
C SER A 125 20.76 -11.53 35.84
#